data_AF-A0A453BMS7-F1
#
_entry.id   AF-A0A453BMS7-F1
#
_cell.length_a   1.000
_cell.length_b   1.000
_cell.length_c   1.000
_cell.angle_alpha   90.00
_cell.angle_beta   90.00
_cell.angle_gamma   90.00
#
_symmetry.space_group_name_H-M   'P 1'
#
loop_
_entity.id
_entity.type
_entity.pdbx_description
1 polymer ?
#
loop_
_entity_poly.entity_id
_entity_poly.type
_entity_poly.pdbx_seq_one_letter_code
_entity_poly.pdbx_strand_id
1 'polypeptide(L)'
;MAEEEVTREMQELKESVEAEARERGSSEKVSLTALVKTPTVRRALVAGVGLQVFQQLVGINTVMYYSPSIVQLAGFASNQTALALSLVTSGLNALGSIVSIYFIDRTGRRKLLVISLVGVIASLALLSAVFHQTTTHSPAVGSADTRHFDGSLTCPDYRTSSSGWDCTRCLKASSTECGFCASGAGSKLLPGACLLSNATVRDACHGEGRLWYTRGCPSRYGWLAMVGLALYIAFFSPGMGTVPWIVNSEIYPLRHRGVCGGVAATANWVSNLVVAQSFLTLTGAIGPAWTFLIFGCLSVAALAFVLVCVPETKGLPIEEVEKMLEKREVRLKFWAPRGRGSKNDGV
;
A
#
# COMPACT_ATOMS: atom_id res chain seq x y z
N MET A 1 42.49 -7.95 22.09
CA MET A 1 41.01 -7.84 22.18
C MET A 1 40.37 -7.25 20.92
N ALA A 2 40.40 -5.94 20.65
CA ALA A 2 39.72 -5.41 19.45
C ALA A 2 40.36 -5.88 18.12
N GLU A 3 41.68 -5.96 18.03
CA GLU A 3 42.36 -6.48 16.83
C GLU A 3 42.14 -7.97 16.61
N GLU A 4 42.10 -8.78 17.67
CA GLU A 4 41.81 -10.22 17.57
C GLU A 4 40.37 -10.48 17.12
N GLU A 5 39.41 -9.67 17.58
CA GLU A 5 38.01 -9.76 17.16
C GLU A 5 37.84 -9.39 15.68
N VAL A 6 38.47 -8.29 15.24
CA VAL A 6 38.48 -7.87 13.82
C VAL A 6 39.16 -8.92 12.94
N THR A 7 40.26 -9.51 13.40
CA THR A 7 40.98 -10.53 12.61
C THR A 7 40.17 -11.82 12.51
N ARG A 8 39.46 -12.21 13.58
CA ARG A 8 38.55 -13.36 13.59
C ARG A 8 37.39 -13.15 12.61
N GLU A 9 36.73 -12.00 12.66
CA GLU A 9 35.65 -11.67 11.72
C GLU A 9 36.13 -11.63 10.26
N MET A 10 37.33 -11.07 10.02
CA MET A 10 37.92 -11.01 8.68
C MET A 10 38.27 -12.40 8.13
N GLN A 11 38.61 -13.34 9.01
CA GLN A 11 38.91 -14.72 8.66
C GLN A 11 37.65 -15.54 8.41
N GLU A 12 36.60 -15.37 9.23
CA GLU A 12 35.27 -15.95 8.99
C GLU A 12 34.67 -15.45 7.66
N LEU A 13 34.80 -14.15 7.36
CA LEU A 13 34.41 -13.58 6.06
C LEU A 13 35.18 -14.20 4.90
N LYS A 14 36.51 -14.35 5.00
CA LYS A 14 37.32 -15.00 3.96
C LYS A 14 36.91 -16.44 3.71
N GLU A 15 36.70 -17.22 4.77
CA GLU A 15 36.27 -18.62 4.66
C GLU A 15 34.89 -18.73 4.00
N SER A 16 33.96 -17.84 4.35
CA SER A 16 32.63 -17.79 3.70
C SER A 16 32.72 -17.46 2.20
N VAL A 17 33.60 -16.54 1.80
CA VAL A 17 33.81 -16.15 0.40
C VAL A 17 34.50 -17.27 -0.39
N GLU A 18 35.46 -17.97 0.19
CA GLU A 18 36.11 -19.12 -0.44
C GLU A 18 35.18 -20.31 -0.59
N ALA A 19 34.29 -20.54 0.39
CA ALA A 19 33.21 -21.52 0.29
C ALA A 19 32.25 -21.16 -0.86
N GLU A 20 31.80 -19.90 -0.95
CA GLU A 20 30.97 -19.41 -2.06
C GLU A 20 31.68 -19.56 -3.42
N ALA A 21 32.98 -19.27 -3.50
CA ALA A 21 33.77 -19.37 -4.73
C ALA A 21 33.89 -20.82 -5.22
N ARG A 22 34.07 -21.78 -4.30
CA ARG A 22 34.08 -23.22 -4.63
C ARG A 22 32.71 -23.70 -5.11
N GLU A 23 31.62 -23.17 -4.57
CA GLU A 23 30.27 -23.48 -5.04
C GLU A 23 29.95 -22.87 -6.41
N ARG A 24 30.41 -21.64 -6.70
CA ARG A 24 30.26 -21.00 -8.02
C ARG A 24 30.99 -21.75 -9.15
N GLY A 25 32.09 -22.44 -8.83
CA GLY A 25 32.81 -23.31 -9.77
C GLY A 25 32.01 -24.56 -10.19
N SER A 26 31.06 -24.99 -9.35
CA SER A 26 30.09 -26.05 -9.66
C SER A 26 28.79 -25.44 -10.18
N SER A 27 28.87 -24.74 -11.32
CA SER A 27 27.70 -24.21 -12.03
C SER A 27 26.89 -25.33 -12.68
N GLU A 28 26.40 -26.27 -11.87
CA GLU A 28 25.27 -27.10 -12.22
C GLU A 28 24.07 -26.14 -12.30
N LYS A 29 23.49 -25.98 -13.49
CA LYS A 29 22.37 -25.07 -13.75
C LYS A 29 21.33 -25.23 -12.64
N VAL A 30 21.16 -24.22 -11.79
CA VAL A 30 20.15 -24.24 -10.73
C VAL A 30 18.78 -24.40 -11.38
N SER A 31 18.25 -25.62 -11.33
CA SER A 31 16.98 -25.97 -11.95
C SER A 31 15.83 -25.42 -11.10
N LEU A 32 14.92 -24.65 -11.71
CA LEU A 32 13.71 -24.13 -11.04
C LEU A 32 12.89 -25.26 -10.39
N THR A 33 12.88 -26.44 -11.01
CA THR A 33 12.20 -27.64 -10.50
C THR A 33 12.86 -28.19 -9.22
N ALA A 34 14.18 -28.05 -9.09
CA ALA A 34 14.91 -28.48 -7.89
C ALA A 34 14.61 -27.56 -6.70
N LEU A 35 14.46 -26.25 -6.94
CA LEU A 35 14.11 -25.26 -5.90
C LEU A 35 12.77 -25.58 -5.21
N VAL A 36 11.77 -26.04 -5.97
CA VAL A 36 10.44 -26.39 -5.45
C VAL A 36 10.44 -27.74 -4.72
N LYS A 37 11.34 -28.66 -5.10
CA LYS A 37 11.46 -29.99 -4.46
C LYS A 37 12.16 -29.92 -3.11
N THR A 38 13.12 -29.01 -2.93
CA THR A 38 13.83 -28.85 -1.66
C THR A 38 12.92 -28.16 -0.63
N PRO A 39 12.55 -28.81 0.50
CA PRO A 39 11.54 -28.30 1.42
C PRO A 39 11.93 -26.98 2.09
N THR A 40 13.21 -26.80 2.43
CA THR A 40 13.76 -25.59 3.05
C THR A 40 13.65 -24.39 2.10
N VAL A 41 14.13 -24.57 0.87
CA VAL A 41 14.09 -23.55 -0.20
C VAL A 41 12.65 -23.21 -0.56
N ARG A 42 11.78 -24.21 -0.68
CA ARG A 42 10.34 -24.00 -0.94
C ARG A 42 9.69 -23.16 0.16
N ARG A 43 9.98 -23.42 1.44
CA ARG A 43 9.43 -22.63 2.58
C ARG A 43 9.94 -21.20 2.54
N ALA A 44 11.23 -20.99 2.30
CA ALA A 44 11.82 -19.67 2.12
C ALA A 44 11.17 -18.92 0.95
N LEU A 45 10.99 -19.59 -0.20
CA LEU A 45 10.32 -19.03 -1.38
C LEU A 45 8.88 -18.63 -1.10
N VAL A 46 8.10 -19.48 -0.43
CA VAL A 46 6.71 -19.15 -0.06
C VAL A 46 6.68 -17.91 0.82
N ALA A 47 7.55 -17.84 1.83
CA ALA A 47 7.62 -16.68 2.72
C ALA A 47 8.09 -15.40 1.99
N GLY A 48 9.19 -15.46 1.25
CA GLY A 48 9.77 -14.30 0.55
C GLY A 48 8.91 -13.81 -0.62
N VAL A 49 8.51 -14.70 -1.53
CA VAL A 49 7.61 -14.35 -2.65
C VAL A 49 6.26 -13.88 -2.13
N GLY A 50 5.68 -14.59 -1.16
CA GLY A 50 4.38 -14.21 -0.59
C GLY A 50 4.43 -12.83 0.06
N LEU A 51 5.51 -12.51 0.80
CA LEU A 51 5.68 -11.19 1.41
C LEU A 51 5.81 -10.07 0.37
N GLN A 52 6.48 -10.34 -0.77
CA GLN A 52 6.57 -9.40 -1.88
C GLN A 52 5.23 -9.19 -2.61
N VAL A 53 4.46 -10.26 -2.80
CA VAL A 53 3.12 -10.17 -3.40
C VAL A 53 2.18 -9.38 -2.49
N PHE A 54 2.14 -9.72 -1.19
CA PHE A 54 1.30 -9.01 -0.23
C PHE A 54 1.71 -7.55 -0.04
N GLN A 55 2.99 -7.21 -0.19
CA GLN A 55 3.44 -5.81 -0.16
C GLN A 55 2.71 -4.98 -1.23
N GLN A 56 2.52 -5.54 -2.43
CA GLN A 56 1.83 -4.87 -3.52
C GLN A 56 0.30 -4.95 -3.38
N LEU A 57 -0.24 -6.07 -2.91
CA LEU A 57 -1.68 -6.23 -2.68
C LEU A 57 -2.22 -5.33 -1.57
N VAL A 58 -1.40 -4.91 -0.62
CA VAL A 58 -1.74 -3.88 0.37
C VAL A 58 -1.89 -2.50 -0.28
N GLY A 59 -1.27 -2.28 -1.45
CA GLY A 59 -1.59 -1.17 -2.34
C GLY A 59 -0.68 0.05 -2.24
N ILE A 60 0.54 -0.04 -1.70
CA ILE A 60 1.40 1.15 -1.51
C ILE A 60 1.71 1.89 -2.81
N ASN A 61 2.13 1.19 -3.86
CA ASN A 61 2.48 1.83 -5.12
C ASN A 61 1.27 2.50 -5.75
N THR A 62 0.10 1.87 -5.62
CA THR A 62 -1.18 2.44 -6.04
C THR A 62 -1.52 3.71 -5.26
N VAL A 63 -1.43 3.66 -3.93
CA VAL A 63 -1.65 4.82 -3.06
C VAL A 63 -0.67 5.95 -3.40
N MET A 64 0.59 5.64 -3.70
CA MET A 64 1.61 6.61 -4.06
C MET A 64 1.38 7.22 -5.45
N TYR A 65 1.16 6.40 -6.48
CA TYR A 65 0.95 6.88 -7.87
C TYR A 65 -0.36 7.63 -8.02
N TYR A 66 -1.41 7.17 -7.35
CA TYR A 66 -2.74 7.76 -7.44
C TYR A 66 -3.06 8.66 -6.25
N SER A 67 -2.10 9.02 -5.38
CA SER A 67 -2.32 9.95 -4.26
C SER A 67 -3.06 11.21 -4.69
N PRO A 68 -2.64 11.96 -5.74
CA PRO A 68 -3.39 13.14 -6.19
C PRO A 68 -4.84 12.82 -6.59
N SER A 69 -5.06 11.64 -7.19
CA SER A 69 -6.40 11.21 -7.61
C SER A 69 -7.26 10.82 -6.40
N ILE A 70 -6.68 10.20 -5.36
CA ILE A 70 -7.34 9.89 -4.09
C ILE A 70 -7.73 11.20 -3.37
N VAL A 71 -6.87 12.21 -3.39
CA VAL A 71 -7.19 13.54 -2.87
C VAL A 71 -8.35 14.17 -3.64
N GLN A 72 -8.37 14.07 -4.96
CA GLN A 72 -9.50 14.54 -5.78
C GLN A 72 -10.80 13.78 -5.48
N LEU A 73 -10.72 12.46 -5.31
CA LEU A 73 -11.85 11.60 -4.87
C LEU A 73 -12.43 12.06 -3.53
N ALA A 74 -11.59 12.61 -2.64
CA ALA A 74 -12.02 13.15 -1.35
C ALA A 74 -12.68 14.55 -1.45
N GLY A 75 -12.83 15.12 -2.65
CA GLY A 75 -13.55 16.37 -2.87
C GLY A 75 -12.68 17.63 -2.90
N PHE A 76 -11.40 17.48 -3.23
CA PHE A 76 -10.49 18.59 -3.51
C PHE A 76 -10.44 18.87 -5.02
N ALA A 77 -11.06 19.97 -5.45
CA ALA A 77 -11.17 20.33 -6.87
C ALA A 77 -9.83 20.77 -7.49
N SER A 78 -8.97 21.44 -6.72
CA SER A 78 -7.75 22.05 -7.26
C SER A 78 -6.63 21.01 -7.45
N ASN A 79 -6.19 20.85 -8.70
CA ASN A 79 -5.05 20.00 -9.06
C ASN A 79 -3.77 20.39 -8.31
N GLN A 80 -3.51 21.69 -8.15
CA GLN A 80 -2.32 22.16 -7.41
C GLN A 80 -2.39 21.76 -5.94
N THR A 81 -3.55 21.87 -5.31
CA THR A 81 -3.72 21.43 -3.91
C THR A 81 -3.57 19.92 -3.76
N ALA A 82 -4.11 19.13 -4.71
CA ALA A 82 -3.99 17.68 -4.71
C ALA A 82 -2.52 17.23 -4.87
N LEU A 83 -1.77 17.88 -5.77
CA LEU A 83 -0.34 17.63 -5.95
C LEU A 83 0.48 18.03 -4.72
N ALA A 84 0.20 19.19 -4.12
CA ALA A 84 0.89 19.64 -2.90
C ALA A 84 0.65 18.67 -1.72
N LEU A 85 -0.59 18.20 -1.54
CA LEU A 85 -0.92 17.19 -0.53
C LEU A 85 -0.24 15.84 -0.84
N SER A 86 -0.11 15.49 -2.12
CA SER A 86 0.65 14.30 -2.52
C SER A 86 2.15 14.42 -2.21
N LEU A 87 2.74 15.62 -2.27
CA LEU A 87 4.13 15.83 -1.88
C LEU A 87 4.34 15.53 -0.39
N VAL A 88 3.39 15.92 0.46
CA VAL A 88 3.40 15.60 1.89
C VAL A 88 3.36 14.08 2.10
N THR A 89 2.50 13.37 1.37
CA THR A 89 2.43 11.90 1.47
C THR A 89 3.76 11.22 1.08
N SER A 90 4.44 11.71 0.06
CA SER A 90 5.77 11.20 -0.33
C SER A 90 6.85 11.53 0.71
N GLY A 91 6.80 12.70 1.32
CA GLY A 91 7.67 13.08 2.42
C GLY A 91 7.50 12.17 3.64
N LEU A 92 6.25 11.89 4.02
CA LEU A 92 5.94 10.93 5.11
C LEU A 92 6.49 9.54 4.80
N ASN A 93 6.40 9.08 3.55
CA ASN A 93 6.97 7.80 3.15
C ASN A 93 8.50 7.79 3.32
N ALA A 94 9.19 8.85 2.89
CA ALA A 94 10.63 8.98 3.05
C ALA A 94 11.06 9.00 4.54
N LEU A 95 10.35 9.77 5.36
CA LEU A 95 10.58 9.81 6.81
C LEU A 95 10.34 8.44 7.47
N GLY A 96 9.26 7.76 7.09
CA GLY A 96 8.94 6.41 7.56
C GLY A 96 10.06 5.40 7.25
N SER A 97 10.70 5.53 6.08
CA SER A 97 11.84 4.68 5.71
C SER A 97 13.06 4.94 6.60
N ILE A 98 13.33 6.19 6.96
CA ILE A 98 14.40 6.53 7.92
C ILE A 98 14.09 5.96 9.30
N VAL A 99 12.85 6.10 9.75
CA VAL A 99 12.37 5.52 11.01
C VAL A 99 12.53 3.99 10.99
N SER A 100 12.26 3.34 9.85
CA SER A 100 12.47 1.90 9.68
C SER A 100 13.88 1.47 10.05
N ILE A 101 14.89 2.20 9.56
CA ILE A 101 16.31 1.85 9.74
C ILE A 101 16.64 1.79 11.23
N TYR A 102 16.08 2.69 12.04
CA TYR A 102 16.31 2.69 13.48
C TYR A 102 15.57 1.57 14.23
N PHE A 103 14.34 1.25 13.81
CA PHE A 103 13.49 0.31 14.55
C PHE A 103 13.66 -1.15 14.13
N ILE A 104 14.17 -1.43 12.94
CA ILE A 104 14.23 -2.79 12.39
C ILE A 104 15.13 -3.72 13.20
N ASP A 105 16.28 -3.23 13.66
CA ASP A 105 17.21 -4.01 14.47
C ASP A 105 16.84 -4.01 15.95
N ARG A 106 16.02 -3.07 16.41
CA ARG A 106 15.54 -3.04 17.80
C ARG A 106 14.32 -3.93 18.01
N THR A 107 13.34 -3.84 17.13
CA THR A 107 12.02 -4.48 17.32
C THR A 107 11.98 -5.91 16.76
N GLY A 108 12.72 -6.18 15.69
CA GLY A 108 12.63 -7.43 14.93
C GLY A 108 11.68 -7.32 13.74
N ARG A 109 11.90 -8.16 12.74
CA ARG A 109 11.28 -8.03 11.41
C ARG A 109 9.79 -8.40 11.48
N ARG A 110 9.47 -9.52 12.13
CA ARG A 110 8.09 -10.03 12.21
C ARG A 110 7.18 -9.11 13.01
N LYS A 111 7.66 -8.61 14.16
CA LYS A 111 6.89 -7.68 15.01
C LYS A 111 6.62 -6.37 14.30
N LEU A 112 7.61 -5.85 13.59
CA LEU A 112 7.46 -4.60 12.82
C LEU A 112 6.44 -4.74 11.69
N LEU A 113 6.44 -5.88 10.97
CA LEU A 113 5.41 -6.21 9.98
C LEU A 113 4.01 -6.27 10.60
N VAL A 114 3.83 -6.92 11.75
CA VAL A 114 2.53 -7.04 12.42
C VAL A 114 2.00 -5.68 12.85
N ILE A 115 2.83 -4.86 13.52
CA ILE A 115 2.43 -3.50 13.96
C ILE A 115 2.05 -2.65 12.74
N SER A 116 2.85 -2.71 11.68
CA SER A 116 2.60 -2.02 10.41
C SER A 116 1.27 -2.43 9.80
N LEU A 117 1.01 -3.73 9.65
CA LEU A 117 -0.22 -4.25 9.04
C LEU A 117 -1.46 -3.93 9.86
N VAL A 118 -1.40 -3.95 11.19
CA VAL A 118 -2.52 -3.52 12.05
C VAL A 118 -2.87 -2.05 11.81
N GLY A 119 -1.86 -1.17 11.77
CA GLY A 119 -2.06 0.25 11.47
C GLY A 119 -2.57 0.50 10.05
N VAL A 120 -2.09 -0.28 9.08
CA VAL A 120 -2.57 -0.26 7.69
C VAL A 120 -4.04 -0.69 7.59
N ILE A 121 -4.43 -1.77 8.26
CA ILE A 121 -5.84 -2.23 8.27
C ILE A 121 -6.75 -1.16 8.88
N ALA A 122 -6.34 -0.56 10.00
CA ALA A 122 -7.11 0.50 10.66
C ALA A 122 -7.26 1.74 9.78
N SER A 123 -6.18 2.17 9.12
CA SER A 123 -6.21 3.33 8.21
C SER A 123 -7.00 3.08 6.92
N LEU A 124 -6.93 1.88 6.34
CA LEU A 124 -7.76 1.48 5.20
C LEU A 124 -9.25 1.40 5.57
N ALA A 125 -9.58 0.90 6.76
CA ALA A 125 -10.95 0.90 7.28
C ALA A 125 -11.47 2.34 7.48
N LEU A 126 -10.63 3.24 8.01
CA LEU A 126 -10.95 4.66 8.13
C LEU A 126 -11.20 5.30 6.76
N LEU A 127 -10.31 5.07 5.78
CA LEU A 127 -10.48 5.56 4.40
C LEU A 127 -11.79 5.06 3.80
N SER A 128 -12.07 3.75 3.89
CA SER A 128 -13.30 3.15 3.41
C SER A 128 -14.54 3.81 4.03
N ALA A 129 -14.55 3.98 5.36
CA ALA A 129 -15.64 4.63 6.08
C ALA A 129 -15.84 6.10 5.65
N VAL A 130 -14.75 6.87 5.52
CA VAL A 130 -14.82 8.28 5.10
C VAL A 130 -15.31 8.43 3.66
N PHE A 131 -14.87 7.56 2.75
CA PHE A 131 -15.35 7.57 1.37
C PHE A 131 -16.82 7.14 1.29
N HIS A 132 -17.26 6.22 2.14
CA HIS A 132 -18.67 5.86 2.26
C HIS A 132 -19.50 7.08 2.69
N GLN A 133 -19.09 7.77 3.77
CA GLN A 133 -19.73 8.99 4.24
C GLN A 133 -19.72 10.13 3.21
N THR A 134 -18.64 10.26 2.44
CA THR A 134 -18.53 11.24 1.36
C THR A 134 -19.49 10.94 0.21
N THR A 135 -19.74 9.66 -0.05
CA THR A 135 -20.69 9.24 -1.10
C THR A 135 -22.14 9.46 -0.66
N THR A 136 -22.49 9.04 0.57
CA THR A 136 -23.86 9.15 1.10
C THR A 136 -24.31 10.58 1.37
N HIS A 137 -23.38 11.47 1.74
CA HIS A 137 -23.65 12.89 1.99
C HIS A 137 -23.17 13.80 0.85
N SER A 138 -23.10 13.27 -0.38
CA SER A 138 -22.76 14.08 -1.54
C SER A 138 -23.88 15.09 -1.86
N PRO A 139 -23.57 16.31 -2.35
CA PRO A 139 -24.60 17.32 -2.60
C PRO A 139 -25.57 16.87 -3.70
N ALA A 140 -26.83 17.28 -3.56
CA ALA A 140 -27.85 17.06 -4.58
C ALA A 140 -27.53 17.85 -5.86
N VAL A 141 -28.05 17.39 -6.99
CA VAL A 141 -28.08 18.16 -8.24
C VAL A 141 -29.34 19.01 -8.25
N GLY A 142 -29.17 20.34 -8.19
CA GLY A 142 -30.25 21.31 -8.23
C GLY A 142 -30.75 21.53 -9.66
N SER A 143 -32.06 21.46 -9.88
CA SER A 143 -32.65 21.75 -11.19
C SER A 143 -32.51 23.23 -11.56
N ALA A 144 -32.54 24.13 -10.58
CA ALA A 144 -32.35 25.57 -10.80
C ALA A 144 -30.90 25.87 -11.24
N ASP A 145 -29.91 25.36 -10.51
CA ASP A 145 -28.49 25.48 -10.86
C ASP A 145 -28.17 24.84 -12.21
N THR A 146 -28.80 23.71 -12.54
CA THR A 146 -28.55 23.05 -13.83
C THR A 146 -29.16 23.81 -15.01
N ARG A 147 -30.37 24.38 -14.84
CA ARG A 147 -31.03 25.22 -15.86
C ARG A 147 -30.41 26.61 -16.02
N HIS A 148 -29.63 27.06 -15.04
CA HIS A 148 -28.86 28.30 -15.12
C HIS A 148 -27.83 28.23 -16.25
N PHE A 149 -27.26 27.05 -16.48
CA PHE A 149 -26.44 26.79 -17.66
C PHE A 149 -27.33 26.40 -18.85
N ASP A 150 -26.82 26.63 -20.07
CA ASP A 150 -27.53 26.23 -21.29
C ASP A 150 -27.88 24.73 -21.24
N GLY A 151 -29.11 24.39 -21.60
CA GLY A 151 -29.63 23.02 -21.57
C GLY A 151 -28.87 22.07 -22.50
N SER A 152 -28.13 22.60 -23.48
CA SER A 152 -27.21 21.83 -24.33
C SER A 152 -25.98 21.30 -23.56
N LEU A 153 -25.60 21.95 -22.46
CA LEU A 153 -24.45 21.61 -21.62
C LEU A 153 -24.80 20.64 -20.49
N THR A 154 -26.09 20.37 -20.28
CA THR A 154 -26.57 19.47 -19.22
C THR A 154 -26.24 18.02 -19.55
N CYS A 155 -25.84 17.24 -18.54
CA CYS A 155 -25.56 15.81 -18.71
C CYS A 155 -26.81 15.05 -19.24
N PRO A 156 -26.71 14.27 -20.34
CA PRO A 156 -27.86 13.60 -20.96
C PRO A 156 -28.64 12.69 -20.01
N ASP A 157 -27.94 11.94 -19.16
CA ASP A 157 -28.55 11.01 -18.20
C ASP A 157 -29.35 11.75 -17.11
N TYR A 158 -28.95 12.97 -16.73
CA TYR A 158 -29.73 13.80 -15.81
C TYR A 158 -30.98 14.38 -16.48
N ARG A 159 -30.89 14.68 -17.79
CA ARG A 159 -32.01 15.25 -18.57
C ARG A 159 -33.19 14.28 -18.69
N THR A 160 -32.92 12.97 -18.73
CA THR A 160 -33.96 11.94 -18.86
C THR A 160 -34.63 11.62 -17.52
N SER A 161 -33.91 11.71 -16.41
CA SER A 161 -34.45 11.49 -15.06
C SER A 161 -33.77 12.44 -14.07
N SER A 162 -34.46 13.49 -13.62
CA SER A 162 -33.86 14.50 -12.74
C SER A 162 -34.11 14.29 -11.24
N SER A 163 -35.02 13.39 -10.85
CA SER A 163 -35.39 13.16 -9.45
C SER A 163 -34.34 12.34 -8.70
N GLY A 164 -33.91 12.82 -7.53
CA GLY A 164 -33.02 12.08 -6.62
C GLY A 164 -31.57 11.95 -7.13
N TRP A 165 -31.12 12.89 -7.94
CA TRP A 165 -29.73 12.94 -8.41
C TRP A 165 -28.83 13.68 -7.44
N ASP A 166 -27.65 13.12 -7.23
CA ASP A 166 -26.57 13.70 -6.45
C ASP A 166 -25.31 13.82 -7.31
N CYS A 167 -24.30 14.50 -6.77
CA CYS A 167 -23.00 14.66 -7.42
C CYS A 167 -22.39 13.30 -7.80
N THR A 168 -22.51 12.27 -6.96
CA THR A 168 -21.88 10.98 -7.24
C THR A 168 -22.51 10.32 -8.47
N ARG A 169 -23.84 10.36 -8.58
CA ARG A 169 -24.60 9.84 -9.71
C ARG A 169 -24.32 10.62 -10.98
N CYS A 170 -24.12 11.94 -10.87
CA CYS A 170 -23.67 12.78 -11.97
C CYS A 170 -22.31 12.34 -12.53
N LEU A 171 -21.31 12.16 -11.65
CA LEU A 171 -19.96 11.76 -12.06
C LEU A 171 -19.88 10.31 -12.58
N LYS A 172 -20.86 9.46 -12.22
CA LYS A 172 -21.00 8.07 -12.66
C LYS A 172 -22.01 7.88 -13.80
N ALA A 173 -22.37 8.96 -14.51
CA ALA A 173 -23.22 8.87 -15.69
C ALA A 173 -22.66 7.82 -16.69
N SER A 174 -23.56 7.04 -17.28
CA SER A 174 -23.19 5.87 -18.08
C SER A 174 -23.05 6.19 -19.56
N SER A 175 -23.69 7.27 -20.03
CA SER A 175 -23.69 7.65 -21.45
C SER A 175 -22.42 8.36 -21.90
N THR A 176 -21.88 9.23 -21.05
CA THR A 176 -20.82 10.20 -21.38
C THR A 176 -20.14 10.68 -20.11
N GLU A 177 -18.88 11.14 -20.21
CA GLU A 177 -18.22 11.79 -19.08
C GLU A 177 -18.94 13.09 -18.69
N CYS A 178 -19.45 13.13 -17.47
CA CYS A 178 -20.11 14.31 -16.89
C CYS A 178 -19.30 14.83 -15.69
N GLY A 179 -19.46 16.12 -15.41
CA GLY A 179 -18.82 16.81 -14.31
C GLY A 179 -19.84 17.56 -13.46
N PHE A 180 -19.45 17.84 -12.22
CA PHE A 180 -20.27 18.53 -11.24
C PHE A 180 -19.73 19.94 -11.00
N CYS A 181 -20.54 20.95 -11.28
CA CYS A 181 -20.25 22.35 -10.96
C CYS A 181 -20.92 22.68 -9.62
N ALA A 182 -20.11 23.00 -8.60
CA ALA A 182 -20.64 23.31 -7.27
C ALA A 182 -21.44 24.62 -7.26
N SER A 183 -22.31 24.77 -6.26
CA SER A 183 -23.10 25.99 -6.09
C SER A 183 -22.23 27.24 -5.95
N GLY A 184 -22.68 28.35 -6.56
CA GLY A 184 -22.09 29.69 -6.34
C GLY A 184 -22.52 30.35 -5.02
N ALA A 185 -23.50 29.78 -4.30
CA ALA A 185 -24.13 30.39 -3.12
C ALA A 185 -23.33 30.22 -1.81
N GLY A 186 -22.02 30.53 -1.82
CA GLY A 186 -21.18 30.64 -0.63
C GLY A 186 -20.71 29.32 0.00
N SER A 187 -21.39 28.18 -0.20
CA SER A 187 -20.93 26.87 0.24
C SER A 187 -20.94 25.83 -0.88
N LYS A 188 -19.80 25.15 -1.07
CA LYS A 188 -19.63 24.06 -2.05
C LYS A 188 -20.48 22.80 -1.79
N LEU A 189 -21.19 22.75 -0.66
CA LEU A 189 -22.02 21.63 -0.23
C LEU A 189 -23.50 21.82 -0.58
N LEU A 190 -23.87 23.00 -1.06
CA LEU A 190 -25.22 23.28 -1.55
C LEU A 190 -25.45 22.58 -2.90
N PRO A 191 -26.72 22.41 -3.32
CA PRO A 191 -27.03 21.79 -4.59
C PRO A 191 -26.31 22.46 -5.75
N GLY A 192 -25.72 21.66 -6.63
CA GLY A 192 -24.94 22.13 -7.79
C GLY A 192 -25.54 21.69 -9.12
N ALA A 193 -24.81 21.92 -10.21
CA ALA A 193 -25.22 21.56 -11.56
C ALA A 193 -24.49 20.31 -12.08
N CYS A 194 -25.21 19.45 -12.80
CA CYS A 194 -24.64 18.29 -13.49
C CYS A 194 -24.52 18.56 -14.99
N LEU A 195 -23.29 18.69 -15.48
CA LEU A 195 -23.00 19.18 -16.82
C LEU A 195 -22.06 18.21 -17.57
N LEU A 196 -21.96 18.35 -18.89
CA LEU A 196 -21.02 17.60 -19.72
C LEU A 196 -19.57 17.91 -19.33
N SER A 197 -18.71 16.89 -19.28
CA SER A 197 -17.29 17.07 -18.98
C SER A 197 -16.51 17.48 -20.23
N ASN A 198 -16.39 18.80 -20.47
CA ASN A 198 -15.48 19.35 -21.48
C ASN A 198 -14.80 20.63 -20.99
N ALA A 199 -13.78 21.10 -21.71
CA ALA A 199 -13.03 22.29 -21.33
C ALA A 199 -13.91 23.54 -21.28
N THR A 200 -14.81 23.73 -22.25
CA THR A 200 -15.70 24.90 -22.34
C THR A 200 -16.65 25.02 -21.16
N VAL A 201 -17.28 23.92 -20.74
CA VAL A 201 -18.20 23.86 -19.60
C VAL A 201 -17.45 24.07 -18.30
N ARG A 202 -16.28 23.45 -18.15
CA ARG A 202 -15.40 23.68 -17.01
C ARG A 202 -15.03 25.15 -16.88
N ASP A 203 -14.62 25.77 -17.99
CA ASP A 203 -14.18 27.18 -18.01
C ASP A 203 -15.38 28.12 -17.75
N ALA A 204 -16.58 27.78 -18.21
CA ALA A 204 -17.81 28.49 -17.86
C ALA A 204 -18.15 28.40 -16.35
N CYS A 205 -18.05 27.21 -15.76
CA CYS A 205 -18.21 27.03 -14.31
C CYS A 205 -17.20 27.86 -13.51
N HIS A 206 -15.93 27.83 -13.93
CA HIS A 206 -14.88 28.64 -13.30
C HIS A 206 -15.05 30.14 -13.52
N GLY A 207 -15.60 30.58 -14.66
CA GLY A 207 -15.92 31.98 -14.96
C GLY A 207 -16.90 32.60 -13.95
N GLU A 208 -17.76 31.79 -13.33
CA GLU A 208 -18.64 32.20 -12.24
C GLU A 208 -18.01 32.05 -10.84
N GLY A 209 -16.71 31.75 -10.74
CA GLY A 209 -16.03 31.50 -9.48
C GLY A 209 -16.42 30.18 -8.78
N ARG A 210 -17.09 29.27 -9.49
CA ARG A 210 -17.52 27.97 -8.96
C ARG A 210 -16.42 26.92 -9.06
N LEU A 211 -16.48 25.92 -8.17
CA LEU A 211 -15.56 24.79 -8.17
C LEU A 211 -16.08 23.67 -9.09
N TRP A 212 -15.19 23.15 -9.92
CA TRP A 212 -15.47 22.07 -10.87
C TRP A 212 -14.91 20.74 -10.36
N TYR A 213 -15.74 19.70 -10.44
CA TYR A 213 -15.44 18.36 -9.94
C TYR A 213 -15.64 17.32 -11.03
N THR A 214 -14.67 16.41 -11.20
CA THR A 214 -14.72 15.33 -12.20
C THR A 214 -14.52 13.94 -11.61
N ARG A 215 -13.74 13.82 -10.52
CA ARG A 215 -13.39 12.52 -9.93
C ARG A 215 -13.98 12.27 -8.56
N GLY A 216 -14.38 13.33 -7.84
CA GLY A 216 -14.94 13.21 -6.50
C GLY A 216 -15.85 14.39 -6.20
N CYS A 217 -16.71 14.21 -5.20
CA CYS A 217 -17.70 15.21 -4.82
C CYS A 217 -17.23 16.03 -3.63
N PRO A 218 -17.62 17.32 -3.53
CA PRO A 218 -17.31 18.13 -2.37
C PRO A 218 -17.92 17.51 -1.12
N SER A 219 -17.10 17.35 -0.08
CA SER A 219 -17.48 16.70 1.17
C SER A 219 -16.93 17.45 2.37
N ARG A 220 -17.66 17.38 3.48
CA ARG A 220 -17.20 17.85 4.80
C ARG A 220 -16.15 16.92 5.39
N TYR A 221 -16.19 15.63 5.02
CA TYR A 221 -15.35 14.58 5.58
C TYR A 221 -14.06 14.36 4.77
N GLY A 222 -13.89 15.05 3.64
CA GLY A 222 -12.73 14.85 2.75
C GLY A 222 -11.36 15.01 3.43
N TRP A 223 -11.25 15.90 4.42
CA TRP A 223 -9.99 16.08 5.17
C TRP A 223 -9.65 14.87 6.05
N LEU A 224 -10.65 14.12 6.55
CA LEU A 224 -10.41 12.87 7.28
C LEU A 224 -9.81 11.80 6.36
N ALA A 225 -10.13 11.83 5.07
CA ALA A 225 -9.50 10.94 4.09
C ALA A 225 -8.01 11.27 3.96
N MET A 226 -7.61 12.55 4.04
CA MET A 226 -6.21 12.95 4.04
C MET A 226 -5.47 12.45 5.28
N VAL A 227 -6.11 12.54 6.45
CA VAL A 227 -5.55 11.97 7.69
C VAL A 227 -5.41 10.45 7.58
N GLY A 228 -6.43 9.76 7.07
CA GLY A 228 -6.38 8.31 6.84
C GLY A 228 -5.26 7.92 5.87
N LEU A 229 -5.06 8.68 4.80
CA LEU A 229 -3.97 8.47 3.83
C LEU A 229 -2.59 8.68 4.46
N ALA A 230 -2.43 9.74 5.25
CA ALA A 230 -1.19 10.01 5.98
C ALA A 230 -0.88 8.91 7.01
N LEU A 231 -1.88 8.47 7.77
CA LEU A 231 -1.77 7.36 8.72
C LEU A 231 -1.40 6.05 8.02
N TYR A 232 -2.03 5.75 6.89
CA TYR A 232 -1.70 4.58 6.08
C TYR A 232 -0.21 4.55 5.73
N ILE A 233 0.33 5.67 5.23
CA ILE A 233 1.74 5.77 4.86
C ILE A 233 2.66 5.67 6.08
N ALA A 234 2.30 6.34 7.18
CA ALA A 234 3.07 6.33 8.41
C ALA A 234 3.21 4.92 9.01
N PHE A 235 2.18 4.09 8.91
CA PHE A 235 2.24 2.70 9.35
C PHE A 235 2.83 1.76 8.32
N PHE A 236 2.58 1.98 7.02
CA PHE A 236 3.09 1.13 5.96
C PHE A 236 4.62 1.21 5.86
N SER A 237 5.17 2.43 5.79
CA SER A 237 6.56 2.67 5.41
C SER A 237 7.59 1.98 6.34
N PRO A 238 7.51 2.12 7.69
CA PRO A 238 8.50 1.52 8.58
C PRO A 238 8.49 -0.01 8.63
N GLY A 239 7.40 -0.67 8.23
CA GLY A 239 7.27 -2.12 8.31
C GLY A 239 7.10 -2.76 6.95
N MET A 240 5.87 -2.77 6.42
CA MET A 240 5.57 -3.39 5.14
C MET A 240 6.31 -2.75 3.95
N GLY A 241 6.85 -1.53 4.09
CA GLY A 241 7.69 -0.90 3.08
C GLY A 241 9.08 -1.54 2.96
N THR A 242 9.81 -1.66 4.07
CA THR A 242 11.23 -2.03 4.09
C THR A 242 11.47 -3.51 4.40
N VAL A 243 10.70 -4.07 5.32
CA VAL A 243 10.94 -5.43 5.86
C VAL A 243 10.83 -6.51 4.77
N PRO A 244 9.90 -6.46 3.79
CA PRO A 244 9.85 -7.47 2.72
C PRO A 244 11.16 -7.63 1.97
N TRP A 245 11.85 -6.53 1.66
CA TRP A 245 13.12 -6.55 0.96
C TRP A 245 14.26 -7.13 1.81
N ILE A 246 14.23 -6.84 3.12
CA ILE A 246 15.24 -7.31 4.08
C ILE A 246 15.04 -8.79 4.37
N VAL A 247 13.82 -9.25 4.62
CA VAL A 247 13.54 -10.68 4.80
C VAL A 247 13.89 -11.46 3.53
N ASN A 248 13.62 -10.89 2.36
CA ASN A 248 13.95 -11.53 1.08
C ASN A 248 15.46 -11.66 0.85
N SER A 249 16.32 -10.84 1.47
CA SER A 249 17.77 -11.08 1.45
C SER A 249 18.18 -12.06 2.56
N GLU A 250 17.56 -12.03 3.74
CA GLU A 250 17.95 -12.84 4.90
C GLU A 250 17.47 -14.32 4.85
N ILE A 251 16.38 -14.63 4.15
CA ILE A 251 15.70 -15.94 4.28
C ILE A 251 16.22 -17.05 3.34
N TYR A 252 16.95 -16.70 2.28
CA TYR A 252 17.39 -17.67 1.27
C TYR A 252 18.79 -18.21 1.56
N PRO A 253 19.01 -19.52 1.33
CA PRO A 253 20.35 -20.11 1.33
C PRO A 253 21.29 -19.42 0.36
N LEU A 254 22.58 -19.29 0.72
CA LEU A 254 23.58 -18.60 -0.09
C LEU A 254 23.62 -19.12 -1.54
N ARG A 255 23.59 -20.44 -1.72
CA ARG A 255 23.59 -21.12 -3.02
C ARG A 255 22.41 -20.75 -3.94
N HIS A 256 21.26 -20.37 -3.39
CA HIS A 256 20.02 -20.10 -4.14
C HIS A 256 19.52 -18.67 -4.03
N ARG A 257 20.16 -17.82 -3.21
CA ARG A 257 19.75 -16.45 -2.88
C ARG A 257 19.52 -15.60 -4.13
N GLY A 258 20.42 -15.66 -5.11
CA GLY A 258 20.28 -14.88 -6.35
C GLY A 258 19.03 -15.23 -7.16
N VAL A 259 18.78 -16.52 -7.38
CA VAL A 259 17.62 -16.99 -8.17
C VAL A 259 16.31 -16.75 -7.42
N CYS A 260 16.25 -17.12 -6.13
CA CYS A 260 15.07 -16.91 -5.31
C CYS A 260 14.74 -15.42 -5.14
N GLY A 261 15.78 -14.58 -4.94
CA GLY A 261 15.64 -13.14 -4.89
C GLY A 261 15.09 -12.57 -6.20
N GLY A 262 15.58 -13.04 -7.35
CA GLY A 262 15.07 -12.67 -8.67
C GLY A 262 13.60 -13.04 -8.85
N VAL A 263 13.21 -14.27 -8.52
CA VAL A 263 11.80 -14.73 -8.59
C VAL A 263 10.88 -13.87 -7.72
N ALA A 264 11.30 -13.56 -6.50
CA ALA A 264 10.54 -12.72 -5.58
C ALA A 264 10.40 -11.27 -6.09
N ALA A 265 11.46 -10.70 -6.67
CA ALA A 265 11.40 -9.39 -7.31
C ALA A 265 10.48 -9.39 -8.54
N THR A 266 10.53 -10.41 -9.40
CA THR A 266 9.61 -10.55 -10.53
C THR A 266 8.16 -10.62 -10.05
N ALA A 267 7.88 -11.42 -9.01
CA ALA A 267 6.55 -11.51 -8.43
C ALA A 267 6.07 -10.17 -7.84
N ASN A 268 6.98 -9.39 -7.23
CA ASN A 268 6.69 -8.03 -6.77
C ASN A 268 6.23 -7.15 -7.94
N TRP A 269 7.03 -7.04 -9.01
CA TRP A 269 6.72 -6.14 -10.12
C TRP A 269 5.47 -6.57 -10.91
N VAL A 270 5.24 -7.88 -11.06
CA VAL A 270 4.00 -8.40 -11.67
C VAL A 270 2.78 -8.04 -10.82
N SER A 271 2.86 -8.25 -9.49
CA SER A 271 1.77 -7.90 -8.57
C SER A 271 1.51 -6.40 -8.57
N ASN A 272 2.56 -5.58 -8.61
CA ASN A 272 2.47 -4.13 -8.74
C ASN A 272 1.70 -3.72 -10.00
N LEU A 273 2.02 -4.32 -11.16
CA LEU A 273 1.33 -4.03 -12.41
C LEU A 273 -0.16 -4.36 -12.33
N VAL A 274 -0.51 -5.53 -11.79
CA VAL A 274 -1.91 -5.96 -11.63
C VAL A 274 -2.68 -4.99 -10.74
N VAL A 275 -2.12 -4.61 -9.60
CA VAL A 275 -2.77 -3.72 -8.63
C VAL A 275 -2.88 -2.29 -9.18
N ALA A 276 -1.85 -1.76 -9.83
CA ALA A 276 -1.87 -0.44 -10.43
C ALA A 276 -2.92 -0.31 -11.55
N GLN A 277 -3.01 -1.30 -12.45
CA GLN A 277 -3.97 -1.29 -13.56
C GLN A 277 -5.42 -1.48 -13.09
N SER A 278 -5.64 -2.26 -12.04
CA SER A 278 -6.98 -2.55 -11.54
C SER A 278 -7.55 -1.43 -10.66
N PHE A 279 -6.72 -0.63 -10.00
CA PHE A 279 -7.18 0.33 -8.97
C PHE A 279 -8.22 1.35 -9.45
N LEU A 280 -7.92 2.11 -10.52
CA LEU A 280 -8.84 3.14 -11.01
C LEU A 280 -10.09 2.52 -11.61
N THR A 281 -9.95 1.40 -12.32
CA THR A 281 -11.07 0.62 -12.87
C THR A 281 -12.01 0.16 -11.76
N LEU A 282 -11.48 -0.38 -10.67
CA LEU A 282 -12.25 -0.81 -9.51
C LEU A 282 -12.94 0.38 -8.83
N THR A 283 -12.21 1.49 -8.66
CA THR A 283 -12.75 2.72 -8.07
C THR A 283 -13.86 3.34 -8.92
N GLY A 284 -13.76 3.30 -10.24
CA GLY A 284 -14.84 3.73 -11.14
C GLY A 284 -16.06 2.83 -11.05
N ALA A 285 -15.86 1.52 -11.08
CA ALA A 285 -16.94 0.54 -11.12
C ALA A 285 -17.72 0.44 -9.80
N ILE A 286 -17.03 0.20 -8.67
CA ILE A 286 -17.67 -0.04 -7.38
C ILE A 286 -17.57 1.16 -6.42
N GLY A 287 -16.74 2.16 -6.72
CA GLY A 287 -16.53 3.33 -5.87
C GLY A 287 -15.36 3.19 -4.90
N PRO A 288 -14.76 4.32 -4.46
CA PRO A 288 -13.55 4.32 -3.63
C PRO A 288 -13.75 3.62 -2.28
N ALA A 289 -14.92 3.78 -1.65
CA ALA A 289 -15.21 3.16 -0.35
C ALA A 289 -15.03 1.64 -0.37
N TRP A 290 -15.59 0.98 -1.39
CA TRP A 290 -15.53 -0.47 -1.55
C TRP A 290 -14.15 -0.93 -2.05
N THR A 291 -13.50 -0.14 -2.91
CA THR A 291 -12.12 -0.40 -3.32
C THR A 291 -11.18 -0.46 -2.11
N PHE A 292 -11.19 0.56 -1.24
CA PHE A 292 -10.34 0.56 -0.04
C PHE A 292 -10.72 -0.53 0.97
N LEU A 293 -11.99 -0.94 1.02
CA LEU A 293 -12.40 -2.09 1.83
C LEU A 293 -11.76 -3.40 1.34
N ILE A 294 -11.70 -3.61 0.03
CA ILE A 294 -11.02 -4.78 -0.57
C ILE A 294 -9.53 -4.78 -0.21
N PHE A 295 -8.84 -3.64 -0.33
CA PHE A 295 -7.46 -3.52 0.14
C PHE A 295 -7.32 -3.80 1.64
N GLY A 296 -8.29 -3.39 2.45
CA GLY A 296 -8.36 -3.72 3.88
C GLY A 296 -8.45 -5.23 4.12
N CYS A 297 -9.34 -5.93 3.41
CA CYS A 297 -9.47 -7.39 3.48
C CYS A 297 -8.19 -8.11 3.02
N LEU A 298 -7.57 -7.65 1.93
CA LEU A 298 -6.28 -8.17 1.47
C LEU A 298 -5.17 -7.94 2.49
N SER A 299 -5.21 -6.82 3.22
CA SER A 299 -4.28 -6.53 4.30
C SER A 299 -4.49 -7.43 5.52
N VAL A 300 -5.73 -7.82 5.84
CA VAL A 300 -6.03 -8.84 6.85
C VAL A 300 -5.47 -10.21 6.43
N ALA A 301 -5.62 -10.58 5.16
CA ALA A 301 -5.01 -11.79 4.62
C ALA A 301 -3.48 -11.74 4.68
N ALA A 302 -2.87 -10.59 4.38
CA ALA A 302 -1.43 -10.35 4.52
C ALA A 302 -0.99 -10.50 5.99
N LEU A 303 -1.77 -9.98 6.94
CA LEU A 303 -1.50 -10.14 8.36
C LEU A 303 -1.52 -11.62 8.75
N ALA A 304 -2.58 -12.35 8.40
CA ALA A 304 -2.65 -13.79 8.65
C ALA A 304 -1.45 -14.55 8.05
N PHE A 305 -1.07 -14.21 6.81
CA PHE A 305 0.11 -14.77 6.16
C PHE A 305 1.41 -14.48 6.92
N VAL A 306 1.65 -13.24 7.35
CA VAL A 306 2.83 -12.87 8.15
C VAL A 306 2.87 -13.64 9.48
N LEU A 307 1.71 -13.83 10.11
CA LEU A 307 1.62 -14.57 11.36
C LEU A 307 1.93 -16.06 11.21
N VAL A 308 1.59 -16.68 10.09
CA VAL A 308 1.74 -18.12 9.87
C VAL A 308 3.06 -18.47 9.16
N CYS A 309 3.44 -17.71 8.14
CA CYS A 309 4.47 -18.09 7.18
C CYS A 309 5.81 -17.37 7.38
N VAL A 310 5.84 -16.20 8.04
CA VAL A 310 7.06 -15.39 8.16
C VAL A 310 7.76 -15.67 9.49
N PRO A 311 8.96 -16.27 9.49
CA PRO A 311 9.74 -16.47 10.69
C PRO A 311 10.38 -15.14 11.18
N GLU A 312 10.80 -15.11 12.44
CA GLU A 312 11.67 -14.03 12.92
C GLU A 312 13.11 -14.32 12.49
N THR A 313 13.74 -13.39 11.76
CA THR A 313 15.12 -13.49 11.25
C THR A 313 16.11 -12.65 12.05
N LYS A 314 15.64 -11.83 13.00
CA LYS A 314 16.48 -10.89 13.73
C LYS A 314 17.65 -11.58 14.46
N GLY A 315 18.87 -11.20 14.07
CA GLY A 315 20.11 -11.54 14.79
C GLY A 315 20.51 -13.00 14.68
N LEU A 316 19.98 -13.73 13.69
CA LEU A 316 20.32 -15.12 13.43
C LEU A 316 21.29 -15.19 12.24
N PRO A 317 22.38 -15.98 12.34
CA PRO A 317 23.21 -16.28 11.18
C PRO A 317 22.41 -17.10 10.14
N ILE A 318 22.82 -17.04 8.87
CA ILE A 318 22.06 -17.60 7.74
C ILE A 318 21.86 -19.11 7.91
N GLU A 319 22.87 -19.80 8.45
CA GLU A 319 22.84 -21.25 8.70
C GLU A 319 21.81 -21.63 9.76
N GLU A 320 21.56 -20.76 10.75
CA GLU A 320 20.52 -20.97 11.75
C GLU A 320 19.12 -20.74 11.17
N VAL A 321 18.96 -19.78 10.26
CA VAL A 321 17.70 -19.57 9.53
C VAL A 321 17.37 -20.80 8.69
N GLU A 322 18.36 -21.38 8.01
CA GLU A 322 18.20 -22.64 7.26
C GLU A 322 17.76 -23.80 8.17
N LYS A 323 18.46 -24.02 9.29
CA LYS A 323 18.11 -25.05 10.26
C LYS A 323 16.70 -24.86 10.85
N MET A 324 16.28 -23.61 11.07
CA MET A 324 14.93 -23.29 11.52
C MET A 324 13.88 -23.64 10.47
N LEU A 325 14.16 -23.29 9.21
CA LEU A 325 13.29 -23.63 8.07
C LEU A 325 13.21 -25.12 7.83
N GLU A 326 14.25 -25.90 8.13
CA GLU A 326 14.24 -27.36 8.08
C GLU A 326 13.33 -27.97 9.16
N LYS A 327 13.56 -27.59 10.42
CA LYS A 327 12.90 -28.19 11.61
C LYS A 327 11.40 -27.90 11.74
N ARG A 328 10.84 -26.98 10.96
CA ARG A 328 9.41 -26.60 10.98
C ARG A 328 8.90 -26.25 12.38
N GLU A 329 9.75 -25.64 13.22
CA GLU A 329 9.23 -25.06 14.45
C GLU A 329 8.55 -23.74 14.09
N VAL A 330 7.23 -23.80 13.90
CA VAL A 330 6.37 -22.62 13.87
C VAL A 330 6.39 -22.01 15.28
N ARG A 331 7.48 -21.31 15.64
CA ARG A 331 7.56 -20.56 16.89
C ARG A 331 6.67 -19.33 16.77
N LEU A 332 5.40 -19.50 17.14
CA LEU A 332 4.46 -18.41 17.47
C LEU A 332 4.83 -17.72 18.80
N LYS A 333 6.12 -17.54 19.11
CA LYS A 333 6.56 -16.77 20.29
C LYS A 333 6.48 -15.27 19.97
N PHE A 334 5.27 -14.72 20.09
CA PHE A 334 4.96 -13.29 19.99
C PHE A 334 5.75 -12.43 20.99
N TRP A 335 6.10 -13.02 22.12
CA TRP A 335 6.97 -12.43 23.14
C TRP A 335 7.78 -13.56 23.77
N ALA A 336 9.08 -13.59 23.52
CA ALA A 336 10.00 -14.16 24.49
C ALA A 336 10.46 -12.99 25.38
N PRO A 337 10.20 -13.01 26.70
CA PRO A 337 10.95 -12.19 27.62
C PRO A 337 12.44 -12.51 27.44
N ARG A 338 13.31 -11.51 27.50
CA ARG A 338 14.76 -11.73 27.57
C ARG A 338 15.02 -12.76 28.67
N GLY A 339 15.55 -13.92 28.29
CA GLY A 339 15.95 -14.95 29.25
C GLY A 339 16.95 -14.35 30.22
N ARG A 340 16.67 -14.48 31.51
CA ARG A 340 17.63 -14.21 32.58
C ARG A 340 18.86 -15.07 32.34
N GLY A 341 20.04 -14.46 32.50
CA GLY A 341 21.31 -15.17 32.51
C GLY A 341 21.25 -16.36 33.47
N SER A 342 21.70 -17.50 32.98
CA SER A 342 21.87 -18.70 33.79
C SER A 342 22.82 -18.39 34.95
N LYS A 343 22.38 -18.74 36.15
CA LYS A 343 23.17 -18.78 37.38
C LYS A 343 24.43 -19.61 37.17
N ASN A 344 25.57 -19.09 37.63
CA ASN A 344 26.67 -19.91 38.11
C ASN A 344 26.46 -20.08 39.62
N ASP A 345 25.84 -21.18 40.02
CA ASP A 345 25.97 -21.75 41.36
C ASP A 345 26.92 -22.96 41.19
N GLY A 346 28.09 -22.89 41.82
CA GLY A 346 29.12 -23.94 41.77
C GLY A 346 30.28 -23.60 42.70
N VAL A 347 30.07 -23.92 43.98
CA VAL A 347 31.09 -24.08 45.02
C VAL A 347 32.00 -25.25 44.68
#